data_AF-A0A165AMY1-F1
#
_entry.id   AF-A0A165AMY1-F1
#
_cell.length_a   1.000
_cell.length_b   1.000
_cell.length_c   1.000
_cell.angle_alpha   90.00
_cell.angle_beta   90.00
_cell.angle_gamma   90.00
#
_symmetry.space_group_name_H-M   'P 1'
#
loop_
_entity.id
_entity.type
_entity.pdbx_description
1 polymer ?
#
loop_
_entity_poly.entity_id
_entity_poly.type
_entity_poly.pdbx_seq_one_letter_code
_entity_poly.pdbx_strand_id
1 'polypeptide(L)'
;MALPLEPATTRAAHQTARPVDPQAPDSAPERQPTLTSEANLPQSRELSAPTSSKPARAPGTAIPASVLSSRATRLHLQCRPRRHVKTIHPGPSPGASGQDLPRQRESIPPDGQKKDRRLDPYQTIHDKPAPAHTQATKTQEAPDMVPVGDLLRHMLLSAERALPGRLVPGSREALHRVCSGGAKLVA
;
A
#
# COMPACT_ATOMS: atom_id res chain seq x y z
N MET A 1 2.93 -0.81 11.12
CA MET A 1 2.62 -2.26 11.19
C MET A 1 1.28 -2.45 10.52
N ALA A 2 1.23 -3.08 9.35
CA ALA A 2 -0.04 -3.32 8.66
C ALA A 2 -0.90 -4.20 9.58
N LEU A 3 -2.13 -3.77 9.88
CA LEU A 3 -3.08 -4.62 10.60
C LEU A 3 -3.28 -5.89 9.76
N PRO A 4 -3.01 -7.10 10.28
CA PRO A 4 -3.17 -8.35 9.53
C PRO A 4 -4.65 -8.76 9.42
N LEU A 5 -5.53 -7.81 9.13
CA LEU A 5 -6.97 -8.02 8.98
C LEU A 5 -7.33 -8.53 7.58
N GLU A 6 -6.55 -8.15 6.56
CA GLU A 6 -6.72 -8.55 5.15
C GLU A 6 -6.94 -10.06 4.95
N PRO A 7 -6.06 -10.97 5.47
CA PRO A 7 -6.25 -12.40 5.28
C PRO A 7 -7.50 -12.93 6.02
N ALA A 8 -7.86 -12.35 7.16
CA ALA A 8 -9.03 -12.75 7.92
C ALA A 8 -10.33 -12.35 7.18
N THR A 9 -10.41 -11.10 6.70
CA THR A 9 -11.53 -10.61 5.90
C THR A 9 -11.69 -11.41 4.61
N THR A 10 -10.59 -11.74 3.95
CA THR A 10 -10.60 -12.54 2.72
C THR A 10 -11.11 -13.96 2.99
N ARG A 11 -10.68 -14.60 4.08
CA ARG A 11 -11.17 -15.93 4.49
C ARG A 11 -12.66 -15.91 4.82
N ALA A 12 -13.12 -14.92 5.58
CA ALA A 12 -14.53 -14.77 5.93
C ALA A 12 -15.39 -14.54 4.68
N ALA A 13 -14.97 -13.64 3.77
CA ALA A 13 -15.67 -13.38 2.52
C ALA A 13 -15.77 -14.65 1.64
N HIS A 14 -14.71 -15.46 1.60
CA HIS A 14 -14.70 -16.71 0.84
C HIS A 14 -15.66 -17.76 1.42
N GLN A 15 -15.73 -17.87 2.76
CA GLN A 15 -16.67 -18.77 3.43
C GLN A 15 -18.12 -18.38 3.16
N THR A 16 -18.43 -17.08 3.12
CA THR A 16 -19.78 -16.58 2.81
C THR A 16 -20.14 -16.71 1.32
N ALA A 17 -19.17 -16.60 0.41
CA ALA A 17 -19.42 -16.66 -1.04
C ALA A 17 -19.63 -18.09 -1.57
N ARG A 18 -18.96 -19.10 -0.99
CA ARG A 18 -19.01 -20.50 -1.45
C ARG A 18 -20.42 -21.10 -1.60
N PRO A 19 -21.38 -20.85 -0.68
CA PRO A 19 -22.73 -21.37 -0.82
C PRO A 19 -23.53 -20.74 -1.96
N VAL A 20 -23.18 -19.51 -2.36
CA VAL A 20 -23.89 -18.75 -3.41
C VAL A 20 -23.38 -19.13 -4.81
N ASP A 21 -22.07 -19.38 -4.93
CA ASP A 21 -21.46 -19.83 -6.18
C ASP A 21 -20.46 -20.98 -5.91
N PRO A 22 -20.90 -22.25 -6.14
CA PRO A 22 -20.04 -23.41 -5.95
C PRO A 22 -19.00 -23.59 -7.07
N GLN A 23 -19.07 -22.81 -8.16
CA GLN A 23 -18.08 -22.81 -9.25
C GLN A 23 -17.03 -21.69 -9.08
N ALA A 24 -17.13 -20.88 -8.03
CA ALA A 24 -16.18 -19.81 -7.77
C ALA A 24 -14.75 -20.37 -7.64
N PRO A 25 -13.73 -19.71 -8.24
CA PRO A 25 -12.35 -20.15 -8.16
C PRO A 25 -11.85 -20.16 -6.71
N ASP A 26 -11.08 -21.18 -6.32
CA ASP A 26 -10.52 -21.34 -4.97
C ASP A 26 -9.61 -20.18 -4.52
N SER A 27 -9.15 -19.34 -5.44
CA SER A 27 -8.36 -18.14 -5.16
C SER A 27 -9.24 -16.89 -5.18
N ALA A 28 -9.87 -16.57 -4.05
CA ALA A 28 -10.56 -15.28 -3.92
C ALA A 28 -9.60 -14.08 -4.06
N PRO A 29 -10.09 -12.96 -4.63
CA PRO A 29 -9.34 -11.72 -4.63
C PRO A 29 -9.15 -11.21 -3.20
N GLU A 30 -7.99 -10.62 -2.94
CA GLU A 30 -7.65 -9.99 -1.66
C GLU A 30 -8.61 -8.83 -1.37
N ARG A 31 -9.18 -8.80 -0.16
CA ARG A 31 -10.16 -7.80 0.26
C ARG A 31 -9.56 -6.80 1.24
N GLN A 32 -9.57 -5.52 0.84
CA GLN A 32 -9.16 -4.39 1.66
C GLN A 32 -10.29 -3.91 2.57
N PRO A 33 -10.23 -4.16 3.90
CA PRO A 33 -11.04 -3.45 4.89
C PRO A 33 -10.76 -1.94 4.90
N THR A 34 -11.82 -1.19 5.13
CA THR A 34 -11.80 0.25 5.37
C THR A 34 -12.38 0.48 6.76
N LEU A 35 -11.69 1.29 7.57
CA LEU A 35 -12.06 1.60 8.95
C LEU A 35 -12.55 3.03 9.04
N THR A 36 -13.79 3.22 9.46
CA THR A 36 -14.40 4.53 9.71
C THR A 36 -14.60 4.72 11.20
N SER A 37 -14.30 5.91 11.73
CA SER A 37 -14.53 6.23 13.13
C SER A 37 -14.97 7.68 13.30
N GLU A 38 -15.94 7.90 14.19
CA GLU A 38 -16.47 9.22 14.55
C GLU A 38 -15.73 9.87 15.73
N ALA A 39 -14.57 9.32 16.13
CA ALA A 39 -13.77 9.85 17.22
C ALA A 39 -13.26 11.28 16.95
N ASN A 40 -12.78 11.93 18.03
CA ASN A 40 -12.32 13.32 18.01
C ASN A 40 -11.27 13.58 16.92
N LEU A 41 -11.31 14.80 16.38
CA LEU A 41 -10.50 15.31 15.29
C LEU A 41 -9.38 16.20 15.85
N PRO A 42 -8.22 15.63 16.24
CA PRO A 42 -7.06 16.44 16.59
C PRO A 42 -6.65 17.34 15.42
N GLN A 43 -6.17 18.54 15.75
CA GLN A 43 -5.61 19.43 14.75
C GLN A 43 -4.34 18.82 14.13
N SER A 44 -4.03 19.18 12.89
CA SER A 44 -2.82 18.68 12.21
C SER A 44 -1.54 19.03 12.98
N ARG A 45 -1.58 20.14 13.74
CA ARG A 45 -0.50 20.66 14.58
C ARG A 45 -0.29 19.87 15.87
N GLU A 46 -1.34 19.26 16.41
CA GLU A 46 -1.28 18.44 17.63
C GLU A 46 -0.66 17.05 17.37
N LEU A 47 -0.39 16.72 16.10
CA LEU A 47 0.26 15.48 15.68
C LEU A 47 1.75 15.49 16.04
N SER A 48 2.05 15.30 17.32
CA SER A 48 3.42 15.15 17.83
C SER A 48 3.92 13.70 17.73
N ALA A 49 5.23 13.49 17.93
CA ALA A 49 5.88 12.17 17.94
C ALA A 49 5.16 11.05 18.74
N PRO A 50 4.58 11.28 19.94
CA PRO A 50 3.84 10.22 20.64
C PRO A 50 2.54 9.78 19.95
N THR A 51 1.95 10.65 19.12
CA THR A 51 0.73 10.37 18.35
C THR A 51 1.07 9.88 16.94
N SER A 52 2.32 10.02 16.49
CA SER A 52 2.77 9.69 15.14
C SER A 52 2.89 8.19 14.86
N SER A 53 2.58 7.31 15.80
CA SER A 53 2.49 5.86 15.58
C SER A 53 1.06 5.31 15.77
N LYS A 54 0.15 6.16 16.23
CA LYS A 54 -1.24 5.82 16.50
C LYS A 54 -2.12 6.26 15.31
N PRO A 55 -3.20 5.53 15.01
CA PRO A 55 -4.19 6.01 14.06
C PRO A 55 -4.86 7.27 14.62
N ALA A 56 -4.96 8.30 13.81
CA ALA A 56 -5.60 9.56 14.16
C ALA A 56 -6.40 10.07 12.96
N ARG A 57 -7.51 10.75 13.23
CA ARG A 57 -8.32 11.40 12.19
C ARG A 57 -7.93 12.87 12.15
N ALA A 58 -7.56 13.40 10.99
CA ALA A 58 -7.17 14.80 10.85
C ALA A 58 -8.09 15.50 9.83
N PRO A 59 -8.72 16.62 10.21
CA PRO A 59 -9.53 17.40 9.28
C PRO A 59 -8.64 18.17 8.31
N GLY A 60 -9.07 18.29 7.06
CA GLY A 60 -8.38 19.12 6.09
C GLY A 60 -9.05 19.21 4.74
N THR A 61 -8.48 20.04 3.87
CA THR A 61 -8.91 20.18 2.49
C THR A 61 -8.01 19.35 1.58
N ALA A 62 -8.65 18.52 0.75
CA ALA A 62 -7.97 17.68 -0.21
C ALA A 62 -7.38 18.48 -1.37
N ILE A 63 -6.11 18.24 -1.67
CA ILE A 63 -5.40 18.85 -2.81
C ILE A 63 -4.71 17.75 -3.62
N PRO A 64 -4.98 17.67 -4.93
CA PRO A 64 -4.33 16.69 -5.79
C PRO A 64 -2.82 16.96 -5.80
N ALA A 65 -2.04 15.91 -5.57
CA ALA A 65 -0.59 16.02 -5.49
C ALA A 65 0.13 15.21 -6.58
N SER A 66 -0.42 14.08 -7.00
CA SER A 66 0.15 13.27 -8.07
C SER A 66 -0.90 12.65 -8.98
N VAL A 67 -0.43 12.26 -10.16
CA VAL A 67 -1.13 11.32 -11.04
C VAL A 67 -1.16 9.92 -10.42
N LEU A 68 -2.07 9.10 -10.94
CA LEU A 68 -2.20 7.69 -10.58
C LEU A 68 -0.96 6.93 -11.04
N SER A 69 -0.33 6.20 -10.12
CA SER A 69 0.81 5.32 -10.36
C SER A 69 0.39 3.86 -10.21
N SER A 70 1.11 2.95 -10.86
CA SER A 70 0.86 1.52 -10.79
C SER A 70 2.03 0.82 -10.11
N ARG A 71 1.72 -0.02 -9.12
CA ARG A 71 2.69 -0.81 -8.36
C ARG A 71 2.27 -2.27 -8.35
N ALA A 72 3.17 -3.18 -8.71
CA ALA A 72 2.88 -4.61 -8.63
C ALA A 72 2.70 -5.06 -7.17
N THR A 73 1.67 -5.85 -6.88
CA THR A 73 1.46 -6.51 -5.57
C THR A 73 2.20 -7.85 -5.50
N ARG A 74 2.39 -8.50 -6.65
CA ARG A 74 3.14 -9.75 -6.81
C ARG A 74 4.14 -9.58 -7.94
N LEU A 75 5.42 -9.83 -7.65
CA LEU A 75 6.49 -9.81 -8.62
C LEU A 75 6.95 -11.24 -8.88
N HIS A 76 6.87 -11.67 -10.14
CA HIS A 76 7.44 -12.93 -10.58
C HIS A 76 8.83 -12.67 -11.18
N LEU A 77 9.84 -13.27 -10.59
CA LEU A 77 11.23 -13.18 -11.03
C LEU A 77 11.65 -14.48 -11.67
N GLN A 78 12.33 -14.41 -12.81
CA GLN A 78 12.90 -15.56 -13.48
C GLN A 78 14.41 -15.46 -13.54
N CYS A 79 15.08 -16.53 -13.12
CA CYS A 79 16.53 -16.67 -13.30
C CYS A 79 16.84 -16.94 -14.78
N ARG A 80 17.67 -16.11 -15.41
CA ARG A 80 18.01 -16.24 -16.84
C ARG A 80 18.53 -17.64 -17.25
N PRO A 81 19.55 -18.23 -16.59
CA PRO A 81 20.12 -19.51 -17.04
C PRO A 81 19.36 -20.76 -16.61
N ARG A 82 18.64 -20.74 -15.49
CA ARG A 82 17.97 -21.93 -14.94
C ARG A 82 16.45 -21.91 -15.09
N ARG A 83 15.90 -20.82 -15.62
CA ARG A 83 14.45 -20.54 -15.72
C ARG A 83 13.68 -20.70 -14.39
N HIS A 84 14.38 -20.71 -13.25
CA HIS A 84 13.78 -20.80 -11.92
C HIS A 84 12.92 -19.57 -11.66
N VAL A 85 11.64 -19.79 -11.34
CA VAL A 85 10.68 -18.73 -11.04
C VAL A 85 10.56 -18.55 -9.53
N LYS A 86 10.80 -17.33 -9.05
CA LYS A 86 10.61 -16.92 -7.67
C LYS A 86 9.53 -15.84 -7.60
N THR A 87 8.54 -16.02 -6.75
CA THR A 87 7.51 -14.99 -6.51
C THR A 87 7.87 -14.21 -5.25
N ILE A 88 7.97 -12.89 -5.36
CA ILE A 88 8.20 -12.00 -4.20
C ILE A 88 7.03 -11.03 -4.07
N HIS A 89 6.62 -10.79 -2.84
CA HIS A 89 5.57 -9.84 -2.49
C HIS A 89 6.23 -8.53 -2.05
N PRO A 90 6.23 -7.46 -2.89
CA PRO A 90 6.67 -6.14 -2.47
C PRO A 90 6.00 -5.69 -1.17
N GLY A 91 6.81 -5.27 -0.19
CA GLY A 91 6.33 -4.84 1.11
C GLY A 91 5.29 -3.71 1.01
N PRO A 92 4.32 -3.64 1.94
CA PRO A 92 3.14 -2.76 1.87
C PRO A 92 3.44 -1.28 2.16
N SER A 93 4.71 -0.87 2.19
CA SER A 93 5.12 0.50 2.53
C SER A 93 5.04 1.41 1.29
N PRO A 94 4.20 2.44 1.29
CA PRO A 94 4.20 3.46 0.24
C PRO A 94 5.45 4.34 0.43
N GLY A 95 6.38 4.28 -0.52
CA GLY A 95 7.64 5.03 -0.46
C GLY A 95 8.91 4.18 -0.56
N ALA A 96 8.80 2.85 -0.43
CA ALA A 96 9.91 1.94 -0.75
C ALA A 96 10.00 1.77 -2.28
N SER A 97 10.61 2.74 -2.94
CA SER A 97 11.04 2.63 -4.33
C SER A 97 12.15 1.57 -4.40
N GLY A 98 11.83 0.40 -4.96
CA GLY A 98 12.79 -0.67 -5.17
C GLY A 98 12.76 -1.68 -4.03
N GLN A 99 12.03 -2.78 -4.23
CA GLN A 99 12.37 -3.98 -3.50
C GLN A 99 13.66 -4.52 -4.10
N ASP A 100 14.72 -4.63 -3.28
CA ASP A 100 15.98 -5.20 -3.73
C ASP A 100 15.76 -6.60 -4.29
N LEU A 101 16.14 -6.78 -5.56
CA LEU A 101 16.15 -8.09 -6.16
C LEU A 101 17.21 -8.96 -5.45
N PRO A 102 16.93 -10.24 -5.21
CA PRO A 102 17.89 -11.11 -4.56
C PRO A 102 19.17 -11.21 -5.41
N ARG A 103 20.28 -10.72 -4.86
CA ARG A 103 21.59 -10.67 -5.54
C ARG A 103 22.21 -12.06 -5.75
N GLN A 104 21.73 -13.06 -5.00
CA GLN A 104 22.23 -14.43 -5.06
C GLN A 104 21.14 -15.43 -5.50
N ARG A 105 21.57 -16.46 -6.22
CA ARG A 105 20.70 -17.61 -6.57
C ARG A 105 20.46 -18.47 -5.34
N GLU A 106 19.19 -18.78 -5.11
CA GLU A 106 18.73 -19.70 -4.07
C GLU A 106 18.61 -21.16 -4.57
N SER A 107 18.64 -21.40 -5.89
CA SER A 107 18.54 -22.78 -6.39
C SER A 107 19.79 -23.60 -6.03
N ILE A 108 19.58 -24.75 -5.41
CA ILE A 108 20.62 -25.77 -5.18
C ILE A 108 21.10 -26.26 -6.57
N PRO A 109 22.41 -26.24 -6.88
CA PRO A 109 22.93 -26.86 -8.09
C PRO A 109 22.67 -28.37 -8.08
N PRO A 110 22.22 -28.98 -9.20
CA PRO A 110 22.40 -30.41 -9.37
C PRO A 110 23.89 -30.74 -9.31
N ASP A 111 24.22 -31.90 -8.74
CA ASP A 111 25.58 -32.32 -8.38
C ASP A 111 26.61 -32.05 -9.50
N GLY A 112 27.73 -31.41 -9.13
CA GLY A 112 28.91 -31.29 -9.98
C GLY A 112 29.09 -30.03 -10.85
N GLN A 113 28.12 -29.13 -10.97
CA GLN A 113 28.32 -27.88 -11.74
C GLN A 113 28.86 -26.72 -10.89
N LYS A 114 30.01 -26.16 -11.31
CA LYS A 114 30.59 -24.94 -10.73
C LYS A 114 29.53 -23.84 -10.66
N LYS A 115 29.29 -23.31 -9.45
CA LYS A 115 28.32 -22.24 -9.21
C LYS A 115 28.87 -20.94 -9.81
N ASP A 116 28.67 -20.72 -11.10
CA ASP A 116 29.00 -19.46 -11.75
C ASP A 116 28.06 -18.38 -11.22
N ARG A 117 28.51 -17.68 -10.16
CA ARG A 117 27.72 -16.68 -9.42
C ARG A 117 27.79 -15.35 -10.15
N ARG A 118 27.18 -15.27 -11.34
CA ARG A 118 26.83 -13.97 -11.91
C ARG A 118 25.91 -13.25 -10.93
N LEU A 119 26.32 -12.04 -10.51
CA LEU A 119 25.54 -11.16 -9.66
C LEU A 119 24.25 -10.74 -10.40
N ASP A 120 23.14 -10.62 -9.69
CA ASP A 120 21.81 -10.22 -10.20
C ASP A 120 21.26 -11.04 -11.38
N PRO A 121 21.04 -12.36 -11.20
CA PRO A 121 20.63 -13.26 -12.29
C PRO A 121 19.11 -13.23 -12.58
N TYR A 122 18.33 -12.49 -11.78
CA TYR A 122 16.88 -12.47 -11.85
C TYR A 122 16.37 -11.32 -12.70
N GLN A 123 15.42 -11.62 -13.57
CA GLN A 123 14.69 -10.66 -14.38
C GLN A 123 13.20 -10.72 -14.03
N THR A 124 12.56 -9.57 -13.92
CA THR A 124 11.12 -9.48 -13.68
C THR A 124 10.35 -9.93 -14.92
N ILE A 125 9.45 -10.91 -14.74
CA ILE A 125 8.47 -11.28 -15.76
C ILE A 125 7.27 -10.35 -15.63
N HIS A 126 6.97 -9.59 -16.68
CA HIS A 126 5.85 -8.63 -16.72
C HIS A 126 4.53 -9.25 -17.17
N ASP A 127 4.49 -10.54 -17.51
CA ASP A 127 3.28 -11.20 -18.01
C ASP A 127 2.26 -11.59 -16.92
N LYS A 128 2.71 -11.69 -15.66
CA LYS A 128 1.88 -12.15 -14.52
C LYS A 128 1.76 -11.20 -13.30
N PRO A 129 2.19 -9.92 -13.31
CA PRO A 129 2.00 -9.08 -12.14
C PRO A 129 0.54 -8.70 -12.01
N ALA A 130 0.01 -8.76 -10.79
CA ALA A 130 -1.23 -8.07 -10.42
C ALA A 130 -0.86 -6.64 -10.01
N PRO A 131 -1.11 -5.61 -10.84
CA PRO A 131 -0.86 -4.22 -10.47
C PRO A 131 -1.93 -3.73 -9.49
N ALA A 132 -1.49 -2.94 -8.51
CA ALA A 132 -2.33 -2.13 -7.64
C ALA A 132 -2.04 -0.65 -7.94
N HIS A 133 -3.10 0.15 -8.01
CA HIS A 133 -2.97 1.58 -8.20
C HIS A 133 -2.59 2.27 -6.89
N THR A 134 -1.73 3.28 -6.99
CA THR A 134 -1.36 4.15 -5.88
C THR A 134 -1.47 5.60 -6.32
N GLN A 135 -1.84 6.49 -5.41
CA GLN A 135 -1.93 7.91 -5.68
C GLN A 135 -1.48 8.69 -4.45
N ALA A 136 -0.56 9.64 -4.65
CA ALA A 136 -0.19 10.56 -3.60
C ALA A 136 -1.12 11.77 -3.64
N THR A 137 -1.66 12.14 -2.49
CA THR A 137 -2.57 13.28 -2.33
C THR A 137 -2.09 14.14 -1.17
N LYS A 138 -2.28 15.46 -1.26
CA LYS A 138 -1.95 16.38 -0.18
C LYS A 138 -3.23 16.75 0.55
N THR A 139 -3.15 16.86 1.87
CA THR A 139 -4.23 17.45 2.66
C THR A 139 -3.70 18.66 3.38
N GLN A 140 -4.31 19.81 3.13
CA GLN A 140 -4.04 21.04 3.86
C GLN A 140 -4.91 21.12 5.10
N GLU A 141 -4.39 21.73 6.17
CA GLU A 141 -5.18 22.03 7.36
C GLU A 141 -6.39 22.90 7.01
N ALA A 142 -7.50 22.72 7.75
CA ALA A 142 -8.67 23.57 7.57
C ALA A 142 -8.30 25.04 7.91
N PRO A 143 -8.67 26.02 7.07
CA PRO A 143 -8.30 27.42 7.28
C PRO A 143 -8.84 27.97 8.61
N ASP A 144 -9.98 27.44 9.06
CA ASP A 144 -10.65 27.83 10.30
C ASP A 144 -9.86 27.43 11.56
N MET A 145 -8.94 26.47 11.44
CA MET A 145 -8.15 25.92 12.55
C MET A 145 -6.71 26.48 12.59
N VAL A 146 -6.39 27.42 11.72
CA VAL A 146 -5.04 28.01 11.65
C VAL A 146 -5.01 29.35 12.40
N PRO A 147 -4.10 29.52 13.37
CA PRO A 147 -3.97 30.78 14.08
C PRO A 147 -3.55 31.91 13.13
N VAL A 148 -4.08 33.10 13.38
CA VAL A 148 -3.78 34.29 12.56
C VAL A 148 -2.29 34.57 12.58
N GLY A 149 -1.69 34.76 11.40
CA GLY A 149 -0.27 35.03 11.23
C GLY A 149 0.59 33.83 10.88
N ASP A 150 0.05 32.60 10.98
CA ASP A 150 0.76 31.38 10.58
C ASP A 150 0.38 30.90 9.18
N LEU A 151 1.34 30.27 8.49
CA LEU A 151 1.10 29.64 7.20
C LEU A 151 0.41 28.26 7.35
N LEU A 152 -0.50 27.94 6.43
CA LEU A 152 -1.16 26.64 6.35
C LEU A 152 -0.15 25.51 6.17
N ARG A 153 -0.24 24.48 7.02
CA ARG A 153 0.54 23.24 6.88
C ARG A 153 -0.18 22.26 5.95
N HIS A 154 0.59 21.40 5.30
CA HIS A 154 0.06 20.31 4.47
C HIS A 154 0.73 18.98 4.83
N MET A 155 -0.02 17.89 4.67
CA MET A 155 0.45 16.52 4.87
C MET A 155 0.37 15.75 3.55
N LEU A 156 1.37 14.90 3.29
CA LEU A 156 1.34 13.97 2.17
C LEU A 156 0.67 12.65 2.59
N LEU A 157 -0.25 12.20 1.76
CA LEU A 157 -1.03 10.99 1.93
C LEU A 157 -0.81 10.07 0.74
N SER A 158 -0.82 8.78 0.99
CA SER A 158 -0.74 7.74 -0.03
C SER A 158 -2.02 6.92 0.01
N ALA A 159 -2.79 6.98 -1.06
CA ALA A 159 -3.93 6.12 -1.30
C ALA A 159 -3.47 4.89 -2.12
N GLU A 160 -3.98 3.71 -1.79
CA GLU A 160 -3.63 2.45 -2.47
C GLU A 160 -4.90 1.69 -2.89
N ARG A 161 -4.76 0.85 -3.93
CA ARG A 161 -5.78 -0.06 -4.50
C ARG A 161 -7.07 0.64 -4.93
N ALA A 162 -8.13 0.57 -4.12
CA ALA A 162 -9.49 1.04 -4.47
C ALA A 162 -9.80 2.47 -3.99
N LEU A 163 -8.85 3.11 -3.32
CA LEU A 163 -8.96 4.46 -2.78
C LEU A 163 -8.51 5.60 -3.73
N PRO A 164 -7.58 5.40 -4.68
CA PRO A 164 -7.27 6.41 -5.68
C PRO A 164 -8.51 6.89 -6.44
N GLY A 165 -8.58 8.19 -6.72
CA GLY A 165 -9.70 8.80 -7.45
C GLY A 165 -11.01 8.99 -6.67
N ARG A 166 -11.11 8.54 -5.41
CA ARG A 166 -12.30 8.82 -4.58
C ARG A 166 -12.35 10.24 -4.04
N LEU A 167 -11.20 10.85 -3.83
CA LEU A 167 -11.10 12.18 -3.23
C LEU A 167 -11.23 13.26 -4.30
N VAL A 168 -12.20 14.15 -4.14
CA VAL A 168 -12.41 15.28 -5.05
C VAL A 168 -11.53 16.45 -4.62
N PRO A 169 -10.72 17.04 -5.53
CA PRO A 169 -9.96 18.26 -5.24
C PRO A 169 -10.85 19.37 -4.66
N GLY A 170 -10.44 19.92 -3.52
CA GLY A 170 -11.16 20.99 -2.83
C GLY A 170 -12.26 20.52 -1.87
N SER A 171 -12.51 19.21 -1.74
CA SER A 171 -13.42 18.71 -0.72
C SER A 171 -12.83 18.89 0.69
N ARG A 172 -13.68 19.29 1.63
CA ARG A 172 -13.38 19.31 3.07
C ARG A 172 -13.74 17.94 3.64
N GLU A 173 -12.75 17.09 3.82
CA GLU A 173 -12.93 15.73 4.33
C GLU A 173 -11.99 15.49 5.51
N ALA A 174 -12.51 14.80 6.51
CA ALA A 174 -11.72 14.40 7.66
C ALA A 174 -11.20 12.99 7.44
N LEU A 175 -9.89 12.92 7.25
CA LEU A 175 -9.24 11.70 6.81
C LEU A 175 -8.69 10.89 7.98
N HIS A 176 -8.91 9.58 7.94
CA HIS A 176 -8.20 8.65 8.81
C HIS A 176 -6.77 8.41 8.31
N ARG A 177 -5.81 8.79 9.15
CA ARG A 177 -4.38 8.58 8.93
C ARG A 177 -3.91 7.40 9.74
N VAL A 178 -3.25 6.44 9.08
CA VAL A 178 -2.39 5.45 9.76
C VAL A 178 -0.96 5.94 9.70
N CYS A 179 -0.41 6.33 10.84
CA CYS A 179 0.95 6.83 10.95
C CYS A 179 1.95 5.67 11.06
N SER A 180 2.35 5.11 9.91
CA SER A 180 3.55 4.27 9.86
C SER A 180 4.32 4.56 8.59
N GLY A 181 5.31 5.47 8.63
CA GLY A 181 6.28 5.69 7.54
C GLY A 181 5.72 5.96 6.15
N GLY A 182 4.46 6.36 6.03
CA GLY A 182 3.71 6.50 4.78
C GLY A 182 2.23 6.51 5.12
N ALA A 183 1.62 7.69 5.11
CA ALA A 183 0.24 7.87 5.55
C ALA A 183 -0.71 7.13 4.60
N LYS A 184 -1.37 6.07 5.09
CA LYS A 184 -2.43 5.41 4.33
C LYS A 184 -3.75 6.17 4.50
N LEU A 185 -4.37 6.50 3.37
CA LEU A 185 -5.74 6.99 3.29
C LEU A 185 -6.68 5.86 3.74
N VAL A 186 -7.65 6.16 4.60
CA VAL A 186 -8.85 5.34 4.79
C VAL A 186 -10.00 6.35 4.75
N ALA A 187 -10.79 6.30 3.68
CA ALA A 187 -11.94 7.17 3.45
C ALA A 187 -13.19 6.51 4.04
#